data_AF-A0A538LMT1-F1
#
_entry.id   AF-A0A538LMT1-F1
#
_cell.length_a   1.000
_cell.length_b   1.000
_cell.length_c   1.000
_cell.angle_alpha   90.00
_cell.angle_beta   90.00
_cell.angle_gamma   90.00
#
_symmetry.space_group_name_H-M   'P 1'
#
loop_
_entity.id
_entity.type
_entity.pdbx_description
1 polymer ?
#
loop_
_entity_poly.entity_id
_entity_poly.type
_entity_poly.pdbx_seq_one_letter_code
_entity_poly.pdbx_strand_id
1 'polypeptide(L)'
;MPGRLGASPTSAASSGRRRREARDGAASWPDRPPEQAAVPRQRTRQNGKTLEGNGRAPTGAAKLLPLRAWRAPGFSPKAFSERNPYIIGTIALAIILVFTAGALFLQSGVFSSTFETTALFPNTAGISANDQVMVAGIKVGKVGAAHLDGNQVRVALDIKSGTQVPADSTAEVKIQSFLGTKAVYLNPGTDWAHQLHQGSVITKTKVPFDLNQLANTAVPALNQTNSAQINELLGDPSTTSTASPRR
;
A
#
# COMPACT_ATOMS: atom_id res chain seq x y z
N MET A 1 -22.51 60.43 21.10
CA MET A 1 -22.18 60.83 19.70
C MET A 1 -22.03 59.57 18.85
N PRO A 2 -22.74 59.47 17.71
CA PRO A 2 -22.75 58.30 16.82
C PRO A 2 -21.95 58.52 15.52
N GLY A 3 -21.68 57.42 14.79
CA GLY A 3 -21.27 57.38 13.38
C GLY A 3 -21.29 55.90 12.94
N ARG A 4 -22.33 55.29 12.33
CA ARG A 4 -23.09 55.47 11.06
C ARG A 4 -22.35 55.05 9.77
N LEU A 5 -22.95 54.05 9.07
CA LEU A 5 -22.95 53.69 7.63
C LEU A 5 -21.63 53.18 6.99
N GLY A 6 -21.64 52.32 5.96
CA GLY A 6 -22.70 51.76 5.08
C GLY A 6 -22.20 50.44 4.44
N ALA A 7 -23.03 49.47 4.07
CA ALA A 7 -24.01 49.43 2.97
C ALA A 7 -23.37 49.25 1.57
N SER A 8 -23.72 48.13 0.92
CA SER A 8 -23.47 47.73 -0.48
C SER A 8 -24.13 48.66 -1.50
N PRO A 9 -23.64 48.70 -2.77
CA PRO A 9 -24.46 48.29 -3.94
C PRO A 9 -23.60 47.61 -5.06
N THR A 10 -24.07 46.65 -5.87
CA THR A 10 -25.07 46.62 -6.99
C THR A 10 -24.49 46.89 -8.39
N SER A 11 -24.86 46.04 -9.36
CA SER A 11 -24.95 46.27 -10.84
C SER A 11 -23.63 46.23 -11.62
N ALA A 12 -23.49 45.76 -12.87
CA ALA A 12 -24.38 45.60 -14.02
C ALA A 12 -23.78 44.50 -14.94
N ALA A 13 -24.52 43.57 -15.54
CA ALA A 13 -25.24 43.65 -16.82
C ALA A 13 -24.44 44.18 -18.04
N SER A 14 -24.27 43.32 -19.07
CA SER A 14 -24.17 43.60 -20.53
C SER A 14 -23.25 42.54 -21.20
N SER A 15 -23.78 41.57 -21.96
CA SER A 15 -24.13 41.61 -23.40
C SER A 15 -22.92 41.80 -24.36
N GLY A 16 -22.72 40.85 -25.28
CA GLY A 16 -21.85 41.02 -26.45
C GLY A 16 -21.27 39.69 -26.95
N ARG A 17 -22.02 38.92 -27.75
CA ARG A 17 -21.82 38.76 -29.21
C ARG A 17 -20.37 38.54 -29.67
N ARG A 18 -20.21 37.38 -30.35
CA ARG A 18 -19.48 37.13 -31.60
C ARG A 18 -18.03 37.65 -31.70
N ARG A 19 -17.09 36.73 -31.96
CA ARG A 19 -16.37 36.71 -33.25
C ARG A 19 -15.56 35.42 -33.42
N ARG A 20 -15.65 34.87 -34.63
CA ARG A 20 -14.71 33.93 -35.22
C ARG A 20 -13.51 34.72 -35.72
N GLU A 21 -12.31 34.18 -35.56
CA GLU A 21 -11.09 34.32 -36.39
C GLU A 21 -10.01 33.51 -35.63
N ALA A 22 -9.54 32.35 -36.09
CA ALA A 22 -8.71 32.08 -37.27
C ALA A 22 -7.37 32.84 -37.22
N ARG A 23 -6.26 32.09 -37.46
CA ARG A 23 -4.84 32.51 -37.59
C ARG A 23 -4.08 32.71 -36.26
N ASP A 24 -2.85 32.24 -36.03
CA ASP A 24 -1.74 31.71 -36.84
C ASP A 24 -0.78 30.90 -35.93
N GLY A 25 0.04 30.01 -36.50
CA GLY A 25 1.18 29.36 -35.82
C GLY A 25 1.28 27.85 -36.10
N ALA A 26 1.54 27.41 -37.34
CA ALA A 26 2.88 27.28 -37.93
C ALA A 26 3.82 26.33 -37.14
N ALA A 27 3.73 25.03 -37.42
CA ALA A 27 4.84 24.10 -37.27
C ALA A 27 4.85 23.18 -38.51
N SER A 28 5.83 23.43 -39.36
CA SER A 28 6.10 22.85 -40.67
C SER A 28 6.55 21.38 -40.59
N TRP A 29 5.93 20.51 -41.39
CA TRP A 29 6.51 19.24 -41.84
C TRP A 29 6.57 19.25 -43.38
N PRO A 30 7.74 19.01 -44.00
CA PRO A 30 7.85 19.00 -45.45
C PRO A 30 7.45 17.64 -46.06
N ASP A 31 6.65 17.75 -47.11
CA ASP A 31 6.66 17.02 -48.38
C ASP A 31 6.78 15.49 -48.39
N ARG A 32 5.63 14.85 -48.66
CA ARG A 32 5.59 13.54 -49.33
C ARG A 32 5.62 13.75 -50.85
N PRO A 33 6.59 13.18 -51.59
CA PRO A 33 6.48 13.10 -53.05
C PRO A 33 5.48 12.02 -53.49
N PRO A 34 4.91 12.14 -54.70
CA PRO A 34 3.66 11.50 -55.08
C PRO A 34 3.83 10.10 -55.65
N GLU A 35 2.81 9.29 -55.39
CA GLU A 35 2.14 8.35 -56.30
C GLU A 35 2.75 8.26 -57.71
N GLN A 36 3.43 7.14 -57.99
CA GLN A 36 3.78 6.73 -59.34
C GLN A 36 3.01 5.46 -59.70
N ALA A 37 1.93 5.72 -60.44
CA ALA A 37 1.45 5.02 -61.62
C ALA A 37 1.83 3.54 -61.82
N ALA A 38 0.77 2.75 -61.96
CA ALA A 38 0.77 1.44 -62.58
C ALA A 38 1.34 1.45 -64.02
N VAL A 39 2.14 0.44 -64.36
CA VAL A 39 2.40 -0.01 -65.73
C VAL A 39 2.40 -1.55 -65.77
N PRO A 40 1.72 -2.21 -66.73
CA PRO A 40 1.55 -3.66 -66.77
C PRO A 40 2.50 -4.38 -67.76
N ARG A 41 2.51 -5.72 -67.63
CA ARG A 41 2.97 -6.78 -68.56
C ARG A 41 4.47 -7.13 -68.54
N GLN A 42 4.78 -8.42 -68.32
CA GLN A 42 4.90 -9.42 -69.39
C GLN A 42 5.14 -10.83 -68.81
N ARG A 43 4.37 -11.81 -69.29
CA ARG A 43 4.70 -13.23 -69.26
C ARG A 43 5.83 -13.47 -70.27
N THR A 44 6.96 -14.04 -69.86
CA THR A 44 7.69 -14.97 -70.75
C THR A 44 8.39 -16.07 -69.96
N ARG A 45 7.90 -17.27 -70.24
CA ARG A 45 8.45 -18.61 -70.00
C ARG A 45 9.81 -18.77 -70.71
N GLN A 46 10.86 -19.26 -70.04
CA GLN A 46 11.86 -20.20 -70.61
C GLN A 46 13.09 -20.40 -69.72
N ASN A 47 13.39 -21.67 -69.41
CA ASN A 47 14.68 -22.36 -69.65
C ASN A 47 14.55 -23.75 -68.99
N GLY A 48 14.55 -24.91 -69.69
CA GLY A 48 15.38 -25.29 -70.83
C GLY A 48 16.80 -25.56 -70.32
N LYS A 49 17.08 -26.68 -69.63
CA LYS A 49 17.53 -27.98 -70.17
C LYS A 49 18.62 -27.89 -71.25
N THR A 50 19.85 -28.26 -70.83
CA THR A 50 20.93 -28.97 -71.56
C THR A 50 21.64 -28.18 -72.69
N LEU A 51 22.97 -28.11 -72.86
CA LEU A 51 24.01 -29.16 -72.93
C LEU A 51 25.43 -28.59 -72.67
N GLU A 52 26.30 -29.50 -72.21
CA GLU A 52 27.71 -29.71 -72.57
C GLU A 52 28.69 -28.52 -72.69
N GLY A 53 29.78 -28.59 -71.91
CA GLY A 53 30.93 -27.71 -72.05
C GLY A 53 32.10 -28.13 -71.15
N ASN A 54 32.83 -29.14 -71.62
CA ASN A 54 34.15 -29.61 -71.19
C ASN A 54 35.12 -28.51 -70.65
N GLY A 55 35.68 -28.71 -69.46
CA GLY A 55 36.86 -27.95 -69.02
C GLY A 55 37.13 -27.84 -67.51
N ARG A 56 37.93 -28.79 -66.99
CA ARG A 56 38.82 -28.69 -65.81
C ARG A 56 38.17 -28.55 -64.42
N ALA A 57 38.31 -29.62 -63.63
CA ALA A 57 38.11 -29.63 -62.19
C ALA A 57 39.23 -28.84 -61.47
N PRO A 58 38.93 -27.91 -60.55
CA PRO A 58 39.88 -27.49 -59.54
C PRO A 58 39.93 -28.56 -58.43
N THR A 59 41.06 -29.25 -58.38
CA THR A 59 41.54 -30.06 -57.26
C THR A 59 41.52 -29.23 -55.98
N GLY A 60 40.75 -29.64 -54.98
CA GLY A 60 40.74 -28.99 -53.66
C GLY A 60 39.37 -28.81 -53.00
N ALA A 61 38.40 -29.69 -53.25
CA ALA A 61 37.17 -29.72 -52.46
C ALA A 61 37.49 -30.39 -51.10
N ALA A 62 37.80 -29.58 -50.10
CA ALA A 62 37.79 -30.00 -48.70
C ALA A 62 36.47 -30.72 -48.43
N LYS A 63 36.58 -31.99 -48.05
CA LYS A 63 35.48 -32.89 -47.74
C LYS A 63 34.83 -32.42 -46.45
N LEU A 64 34.05 -31.35 -46.52
CA LEU A 64 33.19 -30.91 -45.44
C LEU A 64 32.16 -32.01 -45.24
N LEU A 65 32.30 -32.71 -44.13
CA LEU A 65 31.35 -33.68 -43.62
C LEU A 65 29.94 -33.12 -43.82
N PRO A 66 28.98 -33.88 -44.38
CA PRO A 66 27.60 -33.45 -44.32
C PRO A 66 27.26 -33.40 -42.83
N LEU A 67 27.18 -32.18 -42.28
CA LEU A 67 26.53 -31.95 -41.00
C LEU A 67 25.12 -32.44 -41.20
N ARG A 68 24.91 -33.70 -40.81
CA ARG A 68 23.63 -34.39 -40.78
C ARG A 68 22.78 -33.49 -39.90
N ALA A 69 21.97 -32.65 -40.52
CA ALA A 69 21.04 -31.79 -39.83
C ALA A 69 20.20 -32.72 -38.96
N TRP A 70 20.45 -32.70 -37.65
CA TRP A 70 19.60 -33.36 -36.68
C TRP A 70 18.27 -32.61 -36.72
N ARG A 71 17.41 -33.02 -37.64
CA ARG A 71 16.02 -32.60 -37.71
C ARG A 71 15.35 -33.29 -36.53
N ALA A 72 15.31 -32.61 -35.39
CA ALA A 72 14.55 -33.06 -34.24
C ALA A 72 13.10 -33.33 -34.69
N PRO A 73 12.55 -34.51 -34.41
CA PRO A 73 11.18 -34.82 -34.80
C PRO A 73 10.20 -33.95 -34.00
N GLY A 74 9.52 -33.06 -34.72
CA GLY A 74 8.11 -32.73 -34.49
C GLY A 74 7.75 -32.06 -33.16
N PHE A 75 8.22 -30.84 -32.92
CA PHE A 75 7.37 -29.86 -32.22
C PHE A 75 6.57 -29.11 -33.28
N SER A 76 5.49 -29.72 -33.76
CA SER A 76 4.44 -28.99 -34.49
C SER A 76 3.46 -28.46 -33.45
N PRO A 77 3.57 -27.20 -32.97
CA PRO A 77 2.52 -26.63 -32.17
C PRO A 77 1.28 -26.57 -33.08
N LYS A 78 0.34 -27.50 -32.86
CA LYS A 78 -0.97 -27.48 -33.52
C LYS A 78 -1.53 -26.06 -33.41
N ALA A 79 -1.89 -25.47 -34.55
CA ALA A 79 -2.38 -24.11 -34.64
C ALA A 79 -3.55 -23.90 -33.67
N PHE A 80 -3.60 -22.73 -33.03
CA PHE A 80 -4.54 -22.37 -31.96
C PHE A 80 -6.02 -22.52 -32.36
N SER A 81 -6.30 -22.59 -33.67
CA SER A 81 -7.65 -22.63 -34.24
C SER A 81 -8.34 -24.00 -34.29
N GLU A 82 -7.64 -25.11 -33.99
CA GLU A 82 -8.23 -26.47 -33.92
C GLU A 82 -8.45 -26.97 -32.49
N ARG A 83 -7.96 -26.25 -31.48
CA ARG A 83 -8.13 -26.63 -30.09
C ARG A 83 -9.47 -26.13 -29.58
N ASN A 84 -10.23 -27.02 -28.94
CA ASN A 84 -11.52 -26.68 -28.34
C ASN A 84 -11.38 -25.41 -27.46
N PRO A 85 -12.04 -24.29 -27.80
CA PRO A 85 -11.85 -23.01 -27.11
C PRO A 85 -12.18 -23.10 -25.61
N TYR A 86 -13.08 -24.01 -25.23
CA TYR A 86 -13.38 -24.32 -23.83
C TYR A 86 -12.16 -24.82 -23.07
N ILE A 87 -11.31 -25.67 -23.67
CA ILE A 87 -10.11 -26.23 -23.00
C ILE A 87 -9.07 -25.13 -22.75
N ILE A 88 -8.86 -24.24 -23.71
CA ILE A 88 -7.94 -23.10 -23.55
C ILE A 88 -8.46 -22.17 -22.46
N GLY A 89 -9.78 -21.91 -22.44
CA GLY A 89 -10.44 -21.13 -21.40
C GLY A 89 -10.27 -21.73 -20.01
N THR A 90 -10.49 -23.05 -19.87
CA THR A 90 -10.32 -23.72 -18.57
C THR A 90 -8.86 -23.73 -18.11
N ILE A 91 -7.91 -23.91 -19.02
CA ILE A 91 -6.47 -23.87 -18.67
C ILE A 91 -6.08 -22.46 -18.22
N ALA A 92 -6.50 -21.42 -18.95
CA ALA A 92 -6.23 -20.04 -18.58
C ALA A 92 -6.84 -19.70 -17.21
N LEU A 93 -8.09 -20.11 -16.97
CA LEU A 93 -8.75 -19.92 -15.68
C LEU A 93 -8.01 -20.65 -14.55
N ALA A 94 -7.58 -21.89 -14.77
CA ALA A 94 -6.82 -22.66 -13.80
C ALA A 94 -5.47 -21.98 -13.47
N ILE A 95 -4.77 -21.46 -14.47
CA ILE A 95 -3.50 -20.72 -14.26
C ILE A 95 -3.74 -19.48 -13.40
N ILE A 96 -4.78 -18.68 -13.71
CA ILE A 96 -5.13 -17.50 -12.90
C ILE A 96 -5.42 -17.91 -11.46
N LEU A 97 -6.22 -18.95 -11.25
CA LEU A 97 -6.63 -19.39 -9.92
C LEU A 97 -5.43 -19.91 -9.11
N VAL A 98 -4.52 -20.66 -9.73
CA VAL A 98 -3.27 -21.11 -9.11
C VAL A 98 -2.36 -19.92 -8.80
N PHE A 99 -2.24 -18.95 -9.69
CA PHE A 99 -1.41 -17.77 -9.48
C PHE A 99 -1.95 -16.90 -8.33
N THR A 100 -3.27 -16.68 -8.29
CA THR A 100 -3.94 -15.96 -7.20
C THR A 100 -3.80 -16.71 -5.88
N ALA A 101 -4.04 -18.02 -5.86
CA ALA A 101 -3.88 -18.84 -4.66
C ALA A 101 -2.41 -18.83 -4.18
N GLY A 102 -1.44 -18.94 -5.10
CA GLY A 102 -0.02 -18.86 -4.80
C GLY A 102 0.37 -17.50 -4.21
N ALA A 103 -0.11 -16.39 -4.79
CA ALA A 103 0.14 -15.05 -4.28
C ALA A 103 -0.43 -14.85 -2.86
N LEU A 104 -1.67 -15.29 -2.62
CA LEU A 104 -2.29 -15.25 -1.29
C LEU A 104 -1.54 -16.13 -0.28
N PHE A 105 -1.10 -17.31 -0.70
CA PHE A 105 -0.33 -18.22 0.14
C PHE A 105 1.01 -17.62 0.56
N LEU A 106 1.73 -16.99 -0.36
CA LEU A 106 2.97 -16.26 -0.05
C LEU A 106 2.73 -15.08 0.89
N GLN A 107 1.65 -14.32 0.68
CA GLN A 107 1.32 -13.16 1.51
C GLN A 107 0.89 -13.53 2.94
N SER A 108 0.24 -14.68 3.11
CA SER A 108 -0.22 -15.16 4.42
C SER A 108 0.92 -15.57 5.38
N GLY A 109 2.15 -15.68 4.87
CA GLY A 109 3.35 -15.89 5.69
C GLY A 109 3.48 -17.30 6.26
N VAL A 110 2.80 -18.31 5.69
CA VAL A 110 2.75 -19.70 6.19
C VAL A 110 4.12 -20.36 6.32
N PHE A 111 5.10 -19.92 5.52
CA PHE A 111 6.49 -20.43 5.59
C PHE A 111 7.34 -19.77 6.68
N SER A 112 6.85 -18.72 7.35
CA SER A 112 7.59 -18.08 8.43
C SER A 112 7.29 -18.78 9.75
N SER A 113 8.28 -19.53 10.26
CA SER A 113 8.21 -20.01 11.64
C SER A 113 8.02 -18.80 12.57
N THR A 114 6.94 -18.85 13.34
CA THR A 114 6.52 -17.82 14.29
C THR A 114 6.19 -18.50 15.61
N PHE A 115 6.37 -17.79 16.71
CA PHE A 115 5.91 -18.21 18.03
C PHE A 115 4.90 -17.20 18.55
N GLU A 116 3.87 -17.71 19.21
CA GLU A 116 2.81 -16.89 19.80
C GLU A 116 3.21 -16.45 21.21
N THR A 117 3.10 -15.16 21.50
CA THR A 117 3.20 -14.59 22.84
C THR A 117 1.93 -13.78 23.12
N THR A 118 1.59 -13.61 24.39
CA THR A 118 0.39 -12.89 24.81
C THR A 118 0.76 -11.55 25.42
N ALA A 119 0.04 -10.48 25.08
CA ALA A 119 0.14 -9.20 25.76
C ALA A 119 -1.20 -8.82 26.39
N LEU A 120 -1.16 -8.37 27.65
CA LEU A 120 -2.35 -7.96 28.40
C LEU A 120 -2.49 -6.44 28.38
N PHE A 121 -3.43 -5.93 27.61
CA PHE A 121 -3.71 -4.49 27.52
C PHE A 121 -4.95 -4.13 28.35
N PRO A 122 -5.02 -2.90 28.91
CA PRO A 122 -6.23 -2.44 29.60
C PRO A 122 -7.42 -2.24 28.64
N ASN A 123 -7.15 -2.00 27.36
CA ASN A 123 -8.15 -1.94 26.30
C ASN A 123 -7.51 -2.37 24.97
N THR A 124 -8.31 -2.58 23.93
CA THR A 124 -7.78 -2.92 22.59
C THR A 124 -6.99 -1.77 21.96
N ALA A 125 -7.15 -0.53 22.45
CA ALA A 125 -6.66 0.69 21.80
C ALA A 125 -7.01 0.76 20.30
N GLY A 126 -8.04 0.01 19.86
CA GLY A 126 -8.45 -0.22 18.47
C GLY A 126 -7.38 -0.82 17.55
N ILE A 127 -6.51 -1.70 18.07
CA ILE A 127 -5.69 -2.59 17.25
C ILE A 127 -6.56 -3.68 16.61
N SER A 128 -6.16 -4.15 15.44
CA SER A 128 -6.85 -5.20 14.69
C SER A 128 -5.93 -6.39 14.42
N ALA A 129 -6.54 -7.55 14.15
CA ALA A 129 -5.79 -8.70 13.67
C ALA A 129 -5.02 -8.32 12.39
N ASN A 130 -3.83 -8.88 12.23
CA ASN A 130 -2.88 -8.60 11.15
C ASN A 130 -2.19 -7.22 11.21
N ASP A 131 -2.41 -6.41 12.26
CA ASP A 131 -1.58 -5.23 12.54
C ASP A 131 -0.11 -5.65 12.75
N GLN A 132 0.82 -4.73 12.54
CA GLN A 132 2.25 -5.05 12.59
C GLN A 132 2.76 -5.10 14.03
N VAL A 133 3.61 -6.08 14.33
CA VAL A 133 4.41 -6.11 15.56
C VAL A 133 5.83 -5.72 15.21
N MET A 134 6.36 -4.72 15.92
CA MET A 134 7.65 -4.12 15.66
C MET A 134 8.55 -4.14 16.88
N VAL A 135 9.85 -4.35 16.69
CA VAL A 135 10.87 -4.17 17.72
C VAL A 135 11.86 -3.14 17.20
N ALA A 136 12.10 -2.07 17.95
CA ALA A 136 13.01 -0.98 17.54
C ALA A 136 12.75 -0.44 16.10
N GLY A 137 11.49 -0.46 15.64
CA GLY A 137 11.09 0.00 14.31
C GLY A 137 11.20 -1.05 13.19
N ILE A 138 11.68 -2.26 13.48
CA ILE A 138 11.76 -3.37 12.52
C ILE A 138 10.53 -4.25 12.70
N LYS A 139 9.87 -4.59 11.59
CA LYS A 139 8.75 -5.56 11.60
C LYS A 139 9.27 -6.95 11.97
N VAL A 140 8.79 -7.47 13.10
CA VAL A 140 9.15 -8.79 13.61
C VAL A 140 7.98 -9.76 13.61
N GLY A 141 6.75 -9.29 13.37
CA GLY A 141 5.57 -10.12 13.56
C GLY A 141 4.26 -9.47 13.13
N LYS A 142 3.17 -10.09 13.56
CA LYS A 142 1.79 -9.65 13.33
C LYS A 142 0.95 -9.85 14.58
N VAL A 143 -0.07 -9.02 14.74
CA VAL A 143 -1.07 -9.14 15.81
C VAL A 143 -2.02 -10.26 15.43
N GLY A 144 -2.24 -11.19 16.35
CA GLY A 144 -3.21 -12.28 16.24
C GLY A 144 -4.59 -11.86 16.71
N ALA A 145 -5.31 -12.80 17.32
CA ALA A 145 -6.63 -12.52 17.87
C ALA A 145 -6.55 -11.74 19.19
N ALA A 146 -7.56 -10.90 19.44
CA ALA A 146 -7.76 -10.21 20.70
C ALA A 146 -9.03 -10.75 21.38
N HIS A 147 -8.90 -11.12 22.64
CA HIS A 147 -9.99 -11.66 23.46
C HIS A 147 -10.14 -10.82 24.72
N LEU A 148 -11.38 -10.58 25.15
CA LEU A 148 -11.64 -9.97 26.44
C LEU A 148 -11.41 -11.00 27.55
N ASP A 149 -10.60 -10.64 28.53
CA ASP A 149 -10.24 -11.45 29.70
C ASP A 149 -10.53 -10.63 30.96
N GLY A 150 -11.76 -10.74 31.46
CA GLY A 150 -12.25 -9.95 32.58
C GLY A 150 -12.25 -8.45 32.27
N ASN A 151 -11.39 -7.70 32.97
CA ASN A 151 -11.24 -6.24 32.83
C ASN A 151 -10.04 -5.83 31.96
N GLN A 152 -9.44 -6.79 31.26
CA GLN A 152 -8.30 -6.59 30.36
C GLN A 152 -8.56 -7.27 29.02
N VAL A 153 -7.75 -6.92 28.03
CA VAL A 153 -7.78 -7.53 26.70
C VAL A 153 -6.51 -8.33 26.53
N ARG A 154 -6.68 -9.62 26.30
CA ARG A 154 -5.62 -10.55 25.95
C ARG A 154 -5.40 -10.52 24.44
N VAL A 155 -4.22 -10.10 24.02
CA VAL A 155 -3.87 -9.97 22.60
C VAL A 155 -2.77 -10.96 22.27
N ALA A 156 -3.03 -11.86 21.33
CA ALA A 156 -2.01 -12.74 20.78
C ALA A 156 -1.08 -11.95 19.83
N LEU A 157 0.22 -12.18 19.93
CA LEU A 157 1.25 -11.58 19.10
C LEU A 157 2.08 -12.71 18.49
N ASP A 158 2.06 -12.82 17.16
CA ASP A 158 2.88 -13.77 16.43
C ASP A 158 4.22 -13.14 16.08
N ILE A 159 5.29 -13.59 16.72
CA ILE A 159 6.65 -13.07 16.51
C ILE A 159 7.47 -14.09 15.71
N LYS A 160 8.25 -13.62 14.74
CA LYS A 160 9.11 -14.46 13.90
C LYS A 160 10.17 -15.16 14.75
N SER A 161 10.27 -16.48 14.58
CA SER A 161 11.29 -17.32 15.21
C SER A 161 12.70 -16.83 14.85
N GLY A 162 13.57 -16.72 15.86
CA GLY A 162 14.91 -16.16 15.74
C GLY A 162 15.02 -14.67 16.10
N THR A 163 13.89 -13.99 16.35
CA THR A 163 13.90 -12.64 16.94
C THR A 163 14.17 -12.75 18.43
N GLN A 164 15.26 -12.17 18.90
CA GLN A 164 15.58 -12.12 20.33
C GLN A 164 14.86 -10.93 20.96
N VAL A 165 13.92 -11.21 21.86
CA VAL A 165 13.18 -10.20 22.61
C VAL A 165 13.27 -10.53 24.10
N PRO A 166 13.81 -9.64 24.94
CA PRO A 166 13.86 -9.80 26.39
C PRO A 166 12.49 -10.09 27.01
N ALA A 167 12.42 -10.93 28.04
CA ALA A 167 11.17 -11.23 28.74
C ALA A 167 10.61 -10.02 29.50
N ASP A 168 11.47 -9.07 29.89
CA ASP A 168 11.10 -7.85 30.60
C ASP A 168 10.64 -6.69 29.69
N SER A 169 10.48 -6.97 28.38
CA SER A 169 10.05 -6.02 27.36
C SER A 169 8.66 -5.43 27.64
N THR A 170 8.45 -4.20 27.14
CA THR A 170 7.17 -3.50 27.24
C THR A 170 6.48 -3.46 25.88
N ALA A 171 5.20 -3.83 25.82
CA ALA A 171 4.40 -3.72 24.61
C ALA A 171 3.61 -2.40 24.59
N GLU A 172 3.75 -1.61 23.55
CA GLU A 172 3.13 -0.30 23.42
C GLU A 172 2.36 -0.19 22.10
N VAL A 173 1.07 0.12 22.17
CA VAL A 173 0.30 0.41 20.94
C VAL A 173 0.63 1.82 20.48
N LYS A 174 0.97 1.99 19.20
CA LYS A 174 1.16 3.31 18.58
C LYS A 174 0.44 3.41 17.26
N ILE A 175 0.11 4.63 16.88
CA ILE A 175 -0.43 4.95 15.55
C ILE A 175 0.75 4.95 14.57
N GLN A 176 0.71 4.07 13.58
CA GLN A 176 1.74 3.93 12.56
C GLN A 176 1.51 4.88 11.38
N SER A 177 0.26 5.19 11.04
CA SER A 177 -0.07 6.08 9.92
C SER A 177 -1.10 7.13 10.28
N PHE A 178 -1.07 8.25 9.55
CA PHE A 178 -2.07 9.32 9.66
C PHE A 178 -3.49 8.85 9.32
N LEU A 179 -3.62 7.73 8.60
CA LEU A 179 -4.90 7.12 8.28
C LEU A 179 -5.43 6.24 9.43
N GLY A 180 -4.75 6.20 10.58
CA GLY A 180 -5.23 5.52 11.78
C GLY A 180 -4.86 4.04 11.88
N THR A 181 -3.97 3.53 11.00
CA THR A 181 -3.42 2.18 11.18
C THR A 181 -2.54 2.15 12.42
N LYS A 182 -2.64 1.10 13.22
CA LYS A 182 -1.90 0.94 14.47
C LYS A 182 -0.90 -0.20 14.36
N ALA A 183 0.08 -0.17 15.23
CA ALA A 183 1.07 -1.22 15.38
C ALA A 183 1.43 -1.41 16.85
N VAL A 184 1.85 -2.61 17.19
CA VAL A 184 2.36 -2.94 18.53
C VAL A 184 3.88 -2.83 18.49
N TYR A 185 4.42 -1.92 19.29
CA TYR A 185 5.85 -1.74 19.49
C TYR A 185 6.30 -2.49 20.73
N LEU A 186 7.19 -3.44 20.55
CA LEU A 186 7.91 -4.12 21.60
C LEU A 186 9.20 -3.35 21.88
N ASN A 187 9.23 -2.69 23.03
CA ASN A 187 10.41 -2.00 23.53
C ASN A 187 11.23 -3.00 24.38
N PRO A 188 12.42 -3.40 23.93
CA PRO A 188 13.25 -4.36 24.66
C PRO A 188 13.68 -3.77 26.00
N GLY A 189 13.64 -4.59 27.04
CA GLY A 189 14.14 -4.22 28.36
C GLY A 189 15.64 -4.48 28.50
N THR A 190 16.06 -4.78 29.72
CA THR A 190 17.48 -4.97 30.09
C THR A 190 17.83 -6.43 30.32
N ASP A 191 16.84 -7.31 30.55
CA ASP A 191 17.06 -8.73 30.83
C ASP A 191 17.18 -9.57 29.56
N TRP A 192 18.39 -9.58 28.99
CA TRP A 192 18.71 -10.41 27.82
C TRP A 192 18.95 -11.89 28.15
N ALA A 193 19.00 -12.26 29.44
CA ALA A 193 19.20 -13.64 29.86
C ALA A 193 17.92 -14.46 29.71
N HIS A 194 16.76 -13.84 29.91
CA HIS A 194 15.46 -14.45 29.68
C HIS A 194 14.80 -13.86 28.45
N GLN A 195 14.43 -14.71 27.50
CA GLN A 195 13.78 -14.29 26.26
C GLN A 195 12.30 -14.69 26.25
N LEU A 196 11.51 -13.91 25.52
CA LEU A 196 10.15 -14.31 25.18
C LEU A 196 10.19 -15.60 24.36
N HIS A 197 9.35 -16.54 24.77
CA HIS A 197 9.17 -17.83 24.13
C HIS A 197 7.68 -18.07 23.91
N GLN A 198 7.36 -19.18 23.23
CA GLN A 198 5.97 -19.56 22.99
C GLN A 198 5.17 -19.62 24.30
N GLY A 199 4.03 -18.94 24.34
CA GLY A 199 3.15 -18.88 25.51
C GLY A 199 3.58 -17.89 26.60
N SER A 200 4.66 -17.12 26.38
CA SER A 200 5.03 -16.03 27.30
C SER A 200 3.91 -14.98 27.40
N VAL A 201 3.84 -14.30 28.56
CA VAL A 201 2.86 -13.24 28.82
C VAL A 201 3.57 -11.94 29.15
N ILE A 202 3.32 -10.91 28.34
CA ILE A 202 3.79 -9.54 28.53
C ILE A 202 2.76 -8.79 29.36
N THR A 203 3.14 -8.47 30.60
CA THR A 203 2.30 -7.73 31.56
C THR A 203 2.54 -6.22 31.52
N LYS A 204 3.74 -5.78 31.09
CA LYS A 204 4.07 -4.37 30.92
C LYS A 204 3.52 -3.88 29.59
N THR A 205 2.36 -3.24 29.62
CA THR A 205 1.72 -2.71 28.42
C THR A 205 1.39 -1.22 28.53
N LYS A 206 1.39 -0.54 27.37
CA LYS A 206 1.02 0.86 27.24
C LYS A 206 0.08 1.03 26.06
N VAL A 207 -0.97 1.82 26.27
CA VAL A 207 -1.93 2.20 25.22
C VAL A 207 -1.87 3.71 25.03
N PRO A 208 -2.07 4.22 23.81
CA PRO A 208 -2.15 5.65 23.57
C PRO A 208 -3.36 6.22 24.29
N PHE A 209 -3.23 7.44 24.82
CA PHE A 209 -4.34 8.15 25.46
C PHE A 209 -5.48 8.34 24.46
N ASP A 210 -6.67 7.87 24.83
CA ASP A 210 -7.90 8.07 24.05
C ASP A 210 -8.51 9.44 24.40
N LEU A 211 -8.85 10.24 23.39
CA LEU A 211 -9.54 11.52 23.56
C LEU A 211 -10.86 11.37 24.33
N ASN A 212 -11.55 10.23 24.17
CA ASN A 212 -12.75 9.92 24.92
C ASN A 212 -12.46 9.72 26.41
N GLN A 213 -11.33 9.08 26.76
CA GLN A 213 -10.92 8.94 28.15
C GLN A 213 -10.54 10.28 28.77
N LEU A 214 -9.92 11.17 27.99
CA LEU A 214 -9.63 12.53 28.44
C LEU A 214 -10.92 13.31 28.73
N ALA A 215 -11.89 13.29 27.81
CA ALA A 215 -13.18 13.96 28.01
C ALA A 215 -13.92 13.40 29.24
N ASN A 216 -13.95 12.07 29.39
CA ASN A 216 -14.60 11.40 30.51
C ASN A 216 -13.89 11.64 31.86
N THR A 217 -12.59 11.94 31.86
CA THR A 217 -11.84 12.25 33.09
C THR A 217 -11.90 13.75 33.42
N ALA A 218 -11.82 14.61 32.41
CA ALA A 218 -11.80 16.06 32.56
C ALA A 218 -13.16 16.64 32.95
N VAL A 219 -14.26 16.21 32.32
CA VAL A 219 -15.60 16.77 32.58
C VAL A 219 -16.05 16.58 34.04
N PRO A 220 -15.93 15.39 34.65
CA PRO A 220 -16.27 15.21 36.07
C PRO A 220 -15.37 16.00 37.02
N ALA A 221 -14.07 16.10 36.73
CA ALA A 221 -13.12 16.87 37.55
C ALA A 221 -13.46 18.37 37.56
N LEU A 222 -13.88 18.90 36.41
CA LEU A 222 -14.36 20.28 36.30
C LEU A 222 -15.69 20.47 37.06
N ASN A 223 -16.62 19.51 36.99
CA ASN A 223 -17.91 19.61 37.69
C ASN A 223 -17.78 19.58 39.23
N GLN A 224 -16.78 18.89 39.78
CA GLN A 224 -16.54 18.84 41.23
C GLN A 224 -15.90 20.11 41.78
N THR A 225 -15.25 20.92 40.93
CA THR A 225 -14.48 22.09 41.36
C THR A 225 -15.27 23.41 41.23
N ASN A 226 -16.36 23.44 40.44
CA ASN A 226 -16.87 24.70 39.87
C ASN A 226 -18.11 25.31 40.56
N SER A 227 -18.56 24.82 41.72
CA SER A 227 -19.78 25.40 42.36
C SER A 227 -19.66 25.65 43.85
N ALA A 228 -19.06 24.76 44.63
CA ALA A 228 -18.90 24.98 46.07
C ALA A 228 -17.79 26.02 46.38
N GLN A 229 -16.60 25.86 45.79
CA GLN A 229 -15.44 26.70 46.07
C GLN A 229 -15.54 28.11 45.45
N ILE A 230 -16.18 28.21 44.29
CA ILE A 230 -16.36 29.50 43.60
C ILE A 230 -17.42 30.34 44.31
N ASN A 231 -18.48 29.71 44.84
CA ASN A 231 -19.50 30.40 45.63
C ASN A 231 -18.96 30.80 47.02
N GLU A 232 -17.94 30.12 47.53
CA GLU A 232 -17.23 30.47 48.76
C GLU A 232 -16.30 31.68 48.58
N LEU A 233 -15.65 31.81 47.40
CA LEU A 233 -14.85 32.99 47.03
C LEU A 233 -15.70 34.21 46.64
N LEU A 234 -16.87 34.00 46.03
CA LEU A 234 -17.82 35.07 45.68
C LEU A 234 -18.78 35.41 46.83
N GLY A 235 -18.89 34.55 47.84
CA GLY A 235 -19.85 34.64 48.93
C GLY A 235 -19.45 35.57 50.07
N ASP A 236 -18.26 36.16 50.05
CA ASP A 236 -17.83 37.16 51.04
C ASP A 236 -17.74 38.58 50.45
N PRO A 237 -18.88 39.30 50.29
CA PRO A 237 -18.88 40.69 49.89
C PRO A 237 -18.39 41.67 50.99
N SER A 238 -17.89 41.18 52.14
CA SER A 238 -17.64 42.05 53.30
C SER A 238 -16.19 42.51 53.49
N THR A 239 -15.22 42.00 52.74
CA THR A 239 -13.79 42.29 53.00
C THR A 239 -13.12 43.33 52.09
N THR A 240 -13.81 44.00 51.15
CA THR A 240 -13.13 45.05 50.35
C THR A 240 -14.02 46.23 49.94
N SER A 241 -14.72 46.81 50.90
CA SER A 241 -15.24 48.18 50.75
C SER A 241 -15.10 48.94 52.06
N THR A 242 -13.87 49.27 52.49
CA THR A 242 -13.59 50.43 53.35
C THR A 242 -12.08 50.69 53.38
N ALA A 243 -11.63 51.69 52.62
CA ALA A 243 -10.55 52.60 53.00
C ALA A 243 -10.39 53.67 51.91
N SER A 244 -11.24 54.71 51.97
CA SER A 244 -11.02 55.97 51.27
C SER A 244 -10.32 56.92 52.25
N PRO A 245 -9.06 57.35 52.02
CA PRO A 245 -8.44 58.40 52.82
C PRO A 245 -8.81 59.76 52.21
N ARG A 246 -9.65 60.51 52.92
CA ARG A 246 -9.75 61.97 52.81
C ARG A 246 -8.97 62.58 53.98
N ARG A 247 -7.78 63.13 53.71
CA ARG A 247 -7.32 64.47 54.13
C ARG A 247 -5.86 64.66 53.80
#